data_AF-A0A970MYF1-F1
#
_entry.id   AF-A0A970MYF1-F1
#
_cell.length_a   1.000
_cell.length_b   1.000
_cell.length_c   1.000
_cell.angle_alpha   90.00
_cell.angle_beta   90.00
_cell.angle_gamma   90.00
#
_symmetry.space_group_name_H-M   'P 1'
#
loop_
_entity.id
_entity.type
_entity.pdbx_description
1 polymer ?
#
loop_
_entity_poly.entity_id
_entity_poly.type
_entity_poly.pdbx_seq_one_letter_code
_entity_poly.pdbx_strand_id
1 'polypeptide(L)'
;MRFVDRVAHKLDFFGETFSVNGNACQGMFKLLDTGTMRLYLDDIESMGITHPALALVTTPDVNLEMGDMISRDDRNYTVLKIATHRIGGNAVIKIAILS
;
A
#
# COMPACT_ATOMS: atom_id res chain seq x y z
N MET A 1 -19.45 -5.53 14.86
CA MET A 1 -18.20 -5.48 14.07
C MET A 1 -17.98 -4.06 13.56
N ARG A 2 -16.96 -3.36 14.07
CA ARG A 2 -16.63 -1.98 13.65
C ARG A 2 -16.08 -2.00 12.22
N PHE A 3 -16.09 -0.86 11.54
CA PHE A 3 -15.65 -0.79 10.13
C PHE A 3 -14.21 -1.27 9.94
N VAL A 4 -13.30 -0.91 10.86
CA VAL A 4 -11.90 -1.34 10.87
C VAL A 4 -11.79 -2.86 10.89
N ASP A 5 -12.52 -3.54 11.79
CA ASP A 5 -12.54 -5.00 11.88
C ASP A 5 -13.00 -5.67 10.58
N ARG A 6 -13.97 -5.05 9.87
CA ARG A 6 -14.44 -5.56 8.57
C ARG A 6 -13.38 -5.47 7.49
N VAL A 7 -12.59 -4.41 7.52
CA VAL A 7 -11.53 -4.17 6.54
C VAL A 7 -10.35 -5.09 6.81
N ALA A 8 -9.93 -5.24 8.07
CA ALA A 8 -8.91 -6.20 8.46
C ALA A 8 -9.28 -7.62 8.02
N HIS A 9 -10.50 -8.08 8.33
CA HIS A 9 -10.97 -9.39 7.89
C HIS A 9 -11.01 -9.55 6.36
N LYS A 10 -11.30 -8.48 5.61
CA LYS A 10 -11.26 -8.55 4.13
C LYS A 10 -9.83 -8.65 3.62
N LEU A 11 -8.89 -7.92 4.21
CA LEU A 11 -7.48 -8.01 3.85
C LEU A 11 -6.91 -9.38 4.21
N ASP A 12 -7.27 -9.96 5.35
CA ASP A 12 -6.83 -11.32 5.70
C ASP A 12 -7.35 -12.38 4.72
N PHE A 13 -8.57 -12.19 4.20
CA PHE A 13 -9.22 -13.18 3.34
C PHE A 13 -8.85 -13.03 1.86
N PHE A 14 -8.67 -11.81 1.36
CA PHE A 14 -8.42 -11.52 -0.06
C PHE A 14 -7.03 -10.96 -0.34
N GLY A 15 -6.28 -10.62 0.70
CA GLY A 15 -4.92 -10.12 0.59
C GLY A 15 -3.92 -11.24 0.32
N GLU A 16 -2.78 -10.81 -0.20
CA GLU A 16 -1.60 -11.61 -0.45
C GLU A 16 -0.57 -11.35 0.66
N THR A 17 0.20 -12.38 1.01
CA THR A 17 1.32 -12.22 1.93
C THR A 17 2.51 -11.61 1.19
N PHE A 18 3.15 -10.61 1.79
CA PHE A 18 4.39 -10.02 1.30
C PHE A 18 5.36 -9.80 2.46
N SER A 19 6.63 -9.52 2.15
CA SER A 19 7.64 -9.21 3.15
C SER A 19 8.10 -7.76 3.06
N VAL A 20 8.28 -7.14 4.23
CA VAL A 20 8.93 -5.83 4.39
C VAL A 20 9.95 -5.98 5.49
N ASN A 21 11.21 -5.67 5.21
CA ASN A 21 12.29 -5.72 6.22
C ASN A 21 12.36 -7.08 6.97
N GLY A 22 12.02 -8.18 6.30
CA GLY A 22 12.00 -9.53 6.86
C GLY A 22 10.72 -9.91 7.62
N ASN A 23 9.75 -9.00 7.80
CA ASN A 23 8.48 -9.28 8.45
C ASN A 23 7.40 -9.65 7.43
N ALA A 24 6.72 -10.78 7.67
CA ALA A 24 5.58 -11.18 6.86
C ALA A 24 4.37 -10.28 7.18
N CYS A 25 3.81 -9.67 6.14
CA CYS A 25 2.70 -8.73 6.18
C CYS A 25 1.60 -9.20 5.23
N GLN A 26 0.37 -8.72 5.45
CA GLN A 26 -0.81 -9.04 4.65
C GLN A 26 -1.34 -7.76 3.97
N GLY A 27 -1.66 -7.84 2.68
CA GLY A 27 -2.11 -6.69 1.93
C GLY A 27 -2.55 -7.02 0.51
N MET A 28 -3.25 -6.09 -0.12
CA MET A 28 -3.75 -6.23 -1.48
C MET A 28 -2.97 -5.34 -2.42
N PHE A 29 -2.45 -5.92 -3.50
CA PHE A 29 -1.76 -5.18 -4.54
C PHE A 29 -2.72 -4.87 -5.69
N LYS A 30 -2.68 -3.62 -6.17
CA LYS A 30 -3.40 -3.18 -7.35
C LYS A 30 -2.42 -2.49 -8.29
N LEU A 31 -2.60 -2.65 -9.60
CA LEU A 31 -1.92 -1.79 -10.56
C LEU A 31 -2.23 -0.32 -10.27
N LEU A 32 -1.20 0.51 -10.27
CA LEU A 32 -1.35 1.93 -10.04
C LEU A 32 -1.95 2.58 -11.28
N ASP A 33 -3.25 2.84 -11.24
CA ASP A 33 -3.96 3.55 -12.30
C ASP A 33 -3.77 5.08 -12.19
N THR A 34 -3.97 5.79 -13.29
CA THR A 34 -3.78 7.25 -13.38
C THR A 34 -4.65 8.02 -12.39
N GLY A 35 -5.86 7.53 -12.07
CA GLY A 35 -6.72 8.16 -11.07
C GLY A 35 -6.12 8.05 -9.67
N THR A 36 -5.64 6.86 -9.32
CA THR A 36 -4.92 6.62 -8.06
C THR A 36 -3.62 7.42 -7.98
N MET A 37 -2.85 7.53 -9.07
CA MET A 37 -1.65 8.39 -9.10
C MET A 37 -1.98 9.82 -8.72
N ARG A 38 -2.97 10.44 -9.37
CA ARG A 38 -3.36 11.84 -9.12
C ARG A 38 -3.94 12.08 -7.72
N LEU A 39 -4.40 11.03 -7.04
CA LEU A 39 -4.91 11.13 -5.67
C LEU A 39 -3.80 11.17 -4.62
N TYR A 40 -2.65 10.53 -4.89
CA TYR A 40 -1.61 10.33 -3.87
C TYR A 40 -0.27 10.98 -4.20
N LEU A 41 0.00 11.23 -5.48
CA LEU A 41 1.26 11.77 -5.97
C LEU A 41 1.02 13.18 -6.49
N ASP A 42 2.00 14.06 -6.26
CA ASP A 42 2.09 15.31 -7.00
C ASP A 42 2.62 15.10 -8.44
N ASP A 43 2.61 16.16 -9.23
CA ASP A 43 3.03 16.09 -10.63
C ASP A 43 4.49 15.62 -10.77
N ILE A 44 5.39 16.05 -9.88
CA ILE A 44 6.82 15.71 -9.92
C ILE A 44 7.00 14.22 -9.56
N GLU A 45 6.35 13.76 -8.49
CA GLU A 45 6.35 12.36 -8.07
C GLU A 45 5.79 11.46 -9.18
N SER A 46 4.71 11.90 -9.84
CA SER A 46 4.07 11.15 -10.92
C SER A 46 4.96 11.00 -12.15
N MET A 47 5.76 12.01 -12.48
CA MET A 47 6.73 11.97 -13.58
C MET A 47 7.88 10.97 -13.32
N GLY A 48 8.16 10.67 -12.06
CA GLY A 48 9.17 9.70 -11.65
C GLY A 48 8.75 8.23 -11.84
N ILE A 49 7.48 7.96 -12.12
CA ILE A 49 6.99 6.59 -12.33
C ILE A 49 7.24 6.16 -13.77
N THR A 50 8.32 5.40 -13.99
CA THR A 50 8.76 4.97 -15.32
C THR A 50 8.34 3.54 -15.69
N HIS A 51 7.85 2.77 -14.73
CA HIS A 51 7.40 1.38 -14.91
C HIS A 51 6.00 1.20 -14.32
N PRO A 52 5.29 0.10 -14.61
CA PRO A 52 4.02 -0.19 -13.96
C PRO A 52 4.18 -0.26 -12.44
N ALA A 53 3.82 0.82 -11.76
CA ALA A 53 3.81 0.93 -10.32
C ALA A 53 2.61 0.21 -9.73
N LEU A 54 2.65 -0.04 -8.42
CA LEU A 54 1.60 -0.70 -7.67
C LEU A 54 1.08 0.20 -6.56
N ALA A 55 -0.21 0.06 -6.25
CA ALA A 55 -0.79 0.52 -5.00
C ALA A 55 -0.96 -0.70 -4.09
N LEU A 56 -0.28 -0.68 -2.95
CA LEU A 56 -0.42 -1.68 -1.89
C LEU A 56 -1.37 -1.14 -0.83
N VAL A 57 -2.43 -1.90 -0.53
CA VAL A 57 -3.39 -1.59 0.53
C VAL A 57 -3.19 -2.55 1.69
N THR A 58 -2.95 -2.04 2.89
CA THR A 58 -2.72 -2.84 4.10
C THR A 58 -3.60 -2.38 5.25
N THR A 59 -3.60 -3.18 6.34
CA THR A 59 -4.08 -2.72 7.64
C THR A 59 -3.22 -1.54 8.12
N PRO A 60 -3.76 -0.67 8.99
CA PRO A 60 -3.09 0.57 9.38
C PRO A 60 -1.83 0.32 10.22
N ASP A 61 -1.77 -0.84 10.87
CA ASP A 61 -0.72 -1.22 11.83
C ASP A 61 0.55 -1.79 11.17
N VAL A 62 0.50 -2.11 9.87
CA VAL A 62 1.70 -2.55 9.14
C VAL A 62 2.73 -1.44 9.17
N ASN A 63 3.92 -1.72 9.69
CA ASN A 63 5.00 -0.75 9.69
C ASN A 63 5.60 -0.68 8.27
N LEU A 64 5.33 0.43 7.59
CA LEU A 64 5.84 0.76 6.27
C LEU A 64 6.42 2.16 6.36
N GLU A 65 7.61 2.32 5.80
CA GLU A 65 8.31 3.59 5.68
C GLU A 65 8.65 3.88 4.22
N MET A 66 8.77 5.16 3.88
CA MET A 66 9.22 5.54 2.54
C MET A 66 10.66 5.05 2.34
N GLY A 67 10.92 4.44 1.19
CA GLY A 67 12.20 3.80 0.88
C GLY A 67 12.28 2.32 1.26
N ASP A 68 11.29 1.77 1.97
CA ASP A 68 11.22 0.33 2.23
C ASP A 68 11.16 -0.45 0.91
N MET A 69 11.82 -1.61 0.90
CA MET A 69 11.82 -2.52 -0.23
C MET A 69 10.84 -3.68 0.00
N ILE A 70 9.97 -3.91 -0.98
CA ILE A 70 8.97 -4.97 -0.97
C ILE A 70 9.25 -5.91 -2.12
N SER A 71 9.44 -7.19 -1.82
CA SER A 71 9.63 -8.23 -2.82
C SER A 71 8.31 -8.90 -3.17
N ARG A 72 7.98 -8.97 -4.47
CA ARG A 72 6.80 -9.66 -5.02
C ARG A 72 7.11 -10.17 -6.43
N ASP A 73 6.76 -11.42 -6.71
CA ASP A 73 6.93 -12.06 -8.03
C ASP A 73 8.35 -11.89 -8.61
N ASP A 74 9.37 -12.15 -7.79
CA ASP A 74 10.80 -11.97 -8.12
C ASP A 74 11.21 -10.54 -8.52
N ARG A 75 10.38 -9.55 -8.21
CA ARG A 75 10.66 -8.13 -8.39
C ARG A 75 10.70 -7.42 -7.05
N ASN A 76 11.58 -6.44 -6.95
CA ASN A 76 11.66 -5.55 -5.81
C ASN A 76 11.03 -4.22 -6.19
N TYR A 77 10.12 -3.76 -5.34
CA TYR A 77 9.51 -2.45 -5.44
C TYR A 77 9.94 -1.60 -4.25
N THR A 78 10.09 -0.30 -4.47
CA THR A 78 10.41 0.65 -3.42
C THR A 78 9.15 1.43 -3.05
N VAL A 79 8.91 1.60 -1.75
CA VAL A 79 7.81 2.43 -1.25
C VAL A 79 8.12 3.91 -1.50
N LEU A 80 7.42 4.53 -2.45
CA LEU A 80 7.58 5.94 -2.79
C LEU A 80 6.77 6.87 -1.88
N LYS A 81 5.55 6.45 -1.54
CA LYS A 81 4.60 7.30 -0.81
C LYS A 81 3.70 6.45 0.06
N ILE A 82 3.31 6.99 1.21
CA ILE A 82 2.40 6.33 2.14
C ILE A 82 1.28 7.29 2.51
N ALA A 83 0.04 6.83 2.45
CA ALA A 83 -1.14 7.54 2.90
C ALA A 83 -1.94 6.67 3.88
N THR A 84 -2.31 7.23 5.02
CA THR A 84 -3.18 6.54 5.98
C THR A 84 -4.59 7.12 5.90
N HIS A 85 -5.57 6.30 5.55
CA HIS A 85 -6.97 6.72 5.50
C HIS A 85 -7.64 6.55 6.84
N ARG A 86 -8.37 7.58 7.25
CA ARG A 86 -9.09 7.63 8.51
C ARG A 86 -10.58 7.85 8.30
N ILE A 87 -11.40 7.18 9.11
CA ILE A 87 -12.85 7.42 9.17
C ILE A 87 -13.23 7.67 10.62
N GLY A 88 -13.82 8.85 10.89
CA GLY A 88 -14.17 9.26 12.25
C GLY A 88 -12.98 9.27 13.21
N GLY A 89 -11.80 9.69 12.72
CA GLY A 89 -10.54 9.75 13.48
C GLY A 89 -9.77 8.42 13.59
N ASN A 90 -10.39 7.28 13.28
CA ASN A 90 -9.74 5.98 13.35
C ASN A 90 -9.03 5.65 12.04
N ALA A 91 -7.77 5.22 12.10
CA ALA A 91 -7.06 4.67 10.96
C ALA A 91 -7.73 3.35 10.51
N VAL A 92 -7.99 3.24 9.22
CA VAL A 92 -8.69 2.08 8.64
C VAL A 92 -7.78 1.29 7.71
N ILE A 93 -7.09 1.99 6.82
CA ILE A 93 -6.15 1.38 5.87
C ILE A 93 -4.94 2.27 5.71
N LYS A 94 -3.85 1.64 5.31
CA LYS A 94 -2.66 2.30 4.81
C LYS A 94 -2.51 1.94 3.34
N ILE A 95 -2.19 2.94 2.52
CA ILE A 95 -1.94 2.78 1.10
C ILE A 95 -0.50 3.20 0.86
N ALA A 96 0.28 2.30 0.26
CA ALA A 96 1.64 2.55 -0.17
C ALA A 96 1.71 2.53 -1.70
N ILE A 97 2.38 3.52 -2.29
CA ILE A 97 2.69 3.56 -3.71
C ILE A 97 4.06 2.93 -3.90
N LEU A 98 4.15 1.93 -4.76
CA LEU A 98 5.35 1.13 -5.00
C LEU A 98 5.82 1.33 -6.44
N SER A 99 7.12 1.58 -6.65
CA SER A 99 7.73 1.70 -7.98
C SER A 99 9.04 0.95 -8.09
#